data_AF-A0A366M4W9-F1
#
_entry.id   AF-A0A366M4W9-F1
#
_cell.length_a   1.000
_cell.length_b   1.000
_cell.length_c   1.000
_cell.angle_alpha   90.00
_cell.angle_beta   90.00
_cell.angle_gamma   90.00
#
_symmetry.space_group_name_H-M   'P 1'
#
loop_
_entity.id
_entity.type
_entity.pdbx_description
1 polymer ?
#
loop_
_entity_poly.entity_id
_entity_poly.type
_entity_poly.pdbx_seq_one_letter_code
_entity_poly.pdbx_strand_id
1 'polypeptide(L)'
;MLVLAALAAAVTVAAMATPVPQERQPTAAEAGATLKKHVMRLLAEVSNEPFHITDPSGKDILCGGGEVRRTFAASAVDHSGQRDARTLNIQMVAAVNEFADYHFTNSEGPDFNMSSDSTKTSLHLNSVGERRYSVRGKTFCLSPS
;
A
#
# COMPACT_ATOMS: atom_id res chain seq x y z
N MET A 1 -10.86 -71.47 5.83
CA MET A 1 -10.30 -70.32 5.07
C MET A 1 -11.39 -69.26 4.94
N LEU A 2 -11.07 -68.01 5.34
CA LEU A 2 -11.76 -66.71 5.10
C LEU A 2 -13.21 -66.57 5.62
N VAL A 3 -13.50 -65.84 6.72
CA VAL A 3 -13.47 -64.36 6.94
C VAL A 3 -14.41 -63.66 5.92
N LEU A 4 -15.49 -62.97 6.30
CA LEU A 4 -15.49 -61.59 6.79
C LEU A 4 -16.84 -61.23 7.45
N ALA A 5 -16.77 -60.65 8.66
CA ALA A 5 -17.83 -59.84 9.25
C ALA A 5 -17.68 -58.39 8.74
N ALA A 6 -18.78 -57.76 8.32
CA ALA A 6 -18.80 -56.34 7.96
C ALA A 6 -19.53 -55.55 9.05
N LEU A 7 -18.77 -54.94 9.95
CA LEU A 7 -19.23 -53.89 10.87
C LEU A 7 -19.03 -52.54 10.17
N ALA A 8 -20.13 -51.88 9.80
CA ALA A 8 -20.10 -50.53 9.26
C ALA A 8 -20.03 -49.52 10.43
N ALA A 9 -18.88 -48.88 10.62
CA ALA A 9 -18.71 -47.77 11.54
C ALA A 9 -18.99 -46.45 10.80
N ALA A 10 -20.05 -45.75 11.19
CA ALA A 10 -20.34 -44.40 10.72
C ALA A 10 -19.41 -43.40 11.41
N VAL A 11 -18.45 -42.85 10.66
CA VAL A 11 -17.56 -41.77 11.13
C VAL A 11 -18.23 -40.44 10.83
N THR A 12 -18.80 -39.81 11.86
CA THR A 12 -19.27 -38.42 11.80
C THR A 12 -18.07 -37.48 11.89
N VAL A 13 -17.70 -36.86 10.76
CA VAL A 13 -16.68 -35.80 10.72
C VAL A 13 -17.30 -34.51 11.26
N ALA A 14 -17.01 -34.19 12.51
CA ALA A 14 -17.32 -32.88 13.09
C ALA A 14 -16.35 -31.84 12.50
N ALA A 15 -16.85 -31.00 11.59
CA ALA A 15 -16.10 -29.87 11.06
C ALA A 15 -15.90 -28.84 12.18
N MET A 16 -14.70 -28.79 12.76
CA MET A 16 -14.32 -27.72 13.68
C MET A 16 -14.10 -26.45 12.85
N ALA A 17 -15.03 -25.51 12.95
CA ALA A 17 -14.87 -24.16 12.41
C ALA A 17 -13.74 -23.47 13.18
N THR A 18 -12.53 -23.47 12.62
CA THR A 18 -11.44 -22.63 13.11
C THR A 18 -11.85 -21.16 12.93
N PRO A 19 -11.86 -20.33 13.99
CA PRO A 19 -12.12 -18.91 13.83
C PRO A 19 -11.08 -18.33 12.86
N VAL A 20 -11.56 -17.74 11.77
CA VAL A 20 -10.71 -17.00 10.83
C VAL A 20 -10.04 -15.88 11.64
N PRO A 21 -8.71 -15.81 11.70
CA PRO A 21 -8.02 -14.71 12.35
C PRO A 21 -8.50 -13.40 11.72
N GLN A 22 -9.21 -12.58 12.46
CA GLN A 22 -9.56 -11.24 12.00
C GLN A 22 -8.26 -10.45 11.98
N GLU A 23 -7.78 -10.09 10.78
CA GLU A 23 -6.56 -9.29 10.67
C GLU A 23 -6.74 -7.99 11.46
N ARG A 24 -5.85 -7.78 12.43
CA ARG A 24 -5.86 -6.57 13.25
C ARG A 24 -5.56 -5.38 12.33
N GLN A 25 -6.37 -4.33 12.43
CA GLN A 25 -6.11 -3.08 11.74
C GLN A 25 -4.76 -2.48 12.21
N PRO A 26 -3.91 -2.00 11.29
CA PRO A 26 -2.65 -1.38 11.67
C PRO A 26 -2.88 -0.07 12.42
N THR A 27 -1.93 0.25 13.28
CA THR A 27 -1.82 1.54 13.96
C THR A 27 -1.30 2.60 12.98
N ALA A 28 -1.43 3.88 13.31
CA ALA A 28 -0.85 4.97 12.53
C ALA A 28 0.68 4.83 12.41
N ALA A 29 1.34 4.29 13.44
CA ALA A 29 2.76 4.03 13.40
C ALA A 29 3.15 2.92 12.41
N GLU A 30 2.47 1.79 12.43
CA GLU A 30 2.72 0.66 11.53
C GLU A 30 2.37 1.03 10.08
N ALA A 31 1.21 1.66 9.87
CA ALA A 31 0.79 2.16 8.56
C ALA A 31 1.78 3.22 8.04
N GLY A 32 2.29 4.11 8.90
CA GLY A 32 3.27 5.12 8.54
C GLY A 32 4.63 4.54 8.16
N ALA A 33 5.10 3.52 8.87
CA ALA A 33 6.32 2.79 8.51
C ALA A 33 6.17 2.09 7.15
N THR A 34 5.02 1.46 6.93
CA THR A 34 4.67 0.79 5.67
C THR A 34 4.59 1.78 4.52
N LEU A 35 3.94 2.93 4.73
CA LEU A 35 3.86 4.03 3.78
C LEU A 35 5.25 4.48 3.32
N LYS A 36 6.13 4.77 4.28
CA LYS A 36 7.51 5.18 3.99
C LYS A 36 8.24 4.12 3.16
N LYS A 37 8.12 2.84 3.54
CA LYS A 37 8.71 1.72 2.78
C LYS A 37 8.18 1.67 1.35
N HIS A 38 6.87 1.78 1.15
CA HIS A 38 6.24 1.71 -0.16
C HIS A 38 6.66 2.88 -1.06
N VAL A 39 6.69 4.11 -0.53
CA VAL A 39 7.12 5.29 -1.30
C VAL A 39 8.60 5.19 -1.69
N MET A 40 9.48 4.79 -0.76
CA MET A 40 10.91 4.64 -1.06
C MET A 40 11.17 3.53 -2.07
N ARG A 41 10.47 2.38 -1.93
CA ARG A 41 10.58 1.29 -2.90
C ARG A 41 10.07 1.72 -4.26
N LEU A 42 8.90 2.33 -4.34
CA LEU A 42 8.33 2.84 -5.59
C LEU A 42 9.34 3.71 -6.35
N LEU A 43 9.93 4.70 -5.67
CA LEU A 43 10.91 5.58 -6.30
C LEU A 43 12.18 4.84 -6.74
N ALA A 44 12.62 3.81 -6.00
CA ALA A 44 13.75 2.98 -6.42
C ALA A 44 13.43 2.12 -7.66
N GLU A 45 12.18 1.70 -7.86
CA GLU A 45 11.77 0.93 -9.06
C GLU A 45 11.66 1.82 -10.31
N VAL A 46 11.23 3.08 -10.15
CA VAL A 46 10.98 3.99 -11.29
C VAL A 46 12.13 4.95 -11.60
N SER A 47 13.07 5.13 -10.68
CA SER A 47 14.24 6.02 -10.80
C SER A 47 15.53 5.27 -10.52
N ASN A 48 16.51 5.44 -11.41
CA ASN A 48 17.88 4.94 -11.23
C ASN A 48 18.75 5.88 -10.37
N GLU A 49 18.20 6.99 -9.91
CA GLU A 49 18.89 8.06 -9.19
C GLU A 49 18.38 8.20 -7.74
N PRO A 50 19.17 8.85 -6.85
CA PRO A 50 18.74 9.14 -5.49
C PRO A 50 17.43 9.93 -5.44
N PHE A 51 16.50 9.50 -4.61
CA PHE A 51 15.28 10.24 -4.31
C PHE A 51 15.50 11.32 -3.24
N HIS A 52 14.74 12.40 -3.33
CA HIS A 52 14.71 13.48 -2.35
C HIS A 52 13.46 13.38 -1.49
N ILE A 53 13.64 13.25 -0.18
CA ILE A 53 12.52 13.31 0.78
C ILE A 53 12.04 14.77 0.86
N THR A 54 10.78 15.00 0.51
CA THR A 54 10.15 16.34 0.52
C THR A 54 9.25 16.52 1.73
N ASP A 55 8.72 15.43 2.28
CA ASP A 55 8.03 15.41 3.57
C ASP A 55 8.44 14.14 4.32
N PRO A 56 9.27 14.23 5.36
CA PRO A 56 9.66 13.07 6.14
C PRO A 56 8.55 12.56 7.08
N SER A 57 7.42 13.29 7.21
CA SER A 57 6.48 13.30 8.34
C SER A 57 6.34 12.02 9.16
N GLY A 58 7.20 11.91 10.16
CA GLY A 58 7.10 10.97 11.27
C GLY A 58 6.27 11.49 12.46
N LYS A 59 5.43 12.52 12.25
CA LYS A 59 4.62 13.14 13.31
C LYS A 59 3.14 12.85 13.12
N ASP A 60 2.44 12.73 14.24
CA ASP A 60 1.01 12.50 14.29
C ASP A 60 0.24 13.79 13.97
N ILE A 61 -0.64 13.71 12.98
CA ILE A 61 -1.60 14.77 12.63
C ILE A 61 -2.96 14.33 13.16
N LEU A 62 -3.55 15.13 14.05
CA LEU A 62 -4.83 14.82 14.69
C LEU A 62 -5.96 14.71 13.66
N CYS A 63 -6.73 13.62 13.74
CA CYS A 63 -7.95 13.41 12.95
C CYS A 63 -9.24 13.70 13.72
N GLY A 64 -9.17 13.72 15.06
CA GLY A 64 -10.33 13.68 15.94
C GLY A 64 -10.57 12.27 16.50
N GLY A 65 -11.35 12.15 17.57
CA GLY A 65 -11.66 10.83 18.17
C GLY A 65 -10.47 10.10 18.80
N GLY A 66 -9.36 10.79 19.08
CA GLY A 66 -8.11 10.17 19.54
C GLY A 66 -7.28 9.51 18.44
N GLU A 67 -7.74 9.58 17.19
CA GLU A 67 -7.01 9.05 16.03
C GLU A 67 -6.05 10.07 15.43
N VAL A 68 -5.03 9.54 14.78
CA VAL A 68 -3.99 10.32 14.12
C VAL A 68 -3.70 9.75 12.73
N ARG A 69 -3.14 10.58 11.87
CA ARG A 69 -2.58 10.18 10.58
C ARG A 69 -1.13 10.65 10.46
N ARG A 70 -0.35 9.97 9.63
CA ARG A 70 1.03 10.33 9.28
C ARG A 70 1.14 10.53 7.77
N THR A 71 2.09 11.35 7.34
CA THR A 71 2.36 11.61 5.93
C THR A 71 3.79 11.25 5.57
N PHE A 72 4.05 10.98 4.30
CA PHE A 72 5.41 10.85 3.80
C PHE A 72 5.42 11.23 2.34
N ALA A 73 6.37 12.06 1.93
CA ALA A 73 6.52 12.44 0.53
C ALA A 73 7.98 12.44 0.11
N ALA A 74 8.18 12.03 -1.14
CA ALA A 74 9.47 12.06 -1.79
C ALA A 74 9.30 12.33 -3.29
N SER A 75 10.40 12.71 -3.92
CA SER A 75 10.48 12.93 -5.36
C SER A 75 11.74 12.32 -5.94
N ALA A 76 11.71 11.99 -7.23
CA ALA A 76 12.87 11.57 -8.00
C ALA A 76 12.79 12.16 -9.41
N VAL A 77 13.86 12.09 -10.20
CA VAL A 77 13.88 12.64 -11.56
C VAL A 77 14.05 11.52 -12.58
N ASP A 78 13.26 11.56 -13.65
CA ASP A 78 13.44 10.76 -14.84
C ASP A 78 14.46 11.42 -15.79
N HIS A 79 15.58 10.73 -16.02
CA HIS A 79 16.62 11.15 -16.95
C HIS A 79 16.58 10.39 -18.29
N SER A 80 15.63 9.45 -18.49
CA SER A 80 15.46 8.76 -19.77
C SER A 80 15.01 9.68 -20.90
N GLY A 81 14.47 10.86 -20.56
CA GLY A 81 14.35 12.02 -21.45
C GLY A 81 13.25 11.93 -22.50
N GLN A 82 12.49 10.83 -22.56
CA GLN A 82 11.52 10.58 -23.65
C GLN A 82 10.06 10.46 -23.18
N ARG A 83 9.79 10.54 -21.88
CA ARG A 83 8.44 10.27 -21.33
C ARG A 83 7.72 11.55 -20.94
N ASP A 84 6.46 11.65 -21.34
CA ASP A 84 5.56 12.69 -20.85
C ASP A 84 5.09 12.42 -19.40
N ALA A 85 4.53 13.44 -18.76
CA ALA A 85 4.04 13.36 -17.38
C ALA A 85 3.04 12.21 -17.14
N ARG A 86 2.14 11.99 -18.10
CA ARG A 86 1.11 10.95 -17.99
C ARG A 86 1.75 9.55 -18.01
N THR A 87 2.73 9.33 -18.87
CA THR A 87 3.49 8.09 -19.00
C THR A 87 4.27 7.80 -17.72
N LEU A 88 4.94 8.81 -17.15
CA LEU A 88 5.64 8.68 -15.87
C LEU A 88 4.69 8.28 -14.74
N ASN A 89 3.49 8.86 -14.71
CA ASN A 89 2.49 8.52 -13.71
C ASN A 89 1.94 7.09 -13.89
N ILE A 90 1.67 6.65 -15.12
CA ILE A 90 1.25 5.26 -15.40
C ILE A 90 2.34 4.27 -14.97
N GLN A 91 3.62 4.60 -15.16
CA GLN A 91 4.72 3.78 -14.70
C GLN A 91 4.76 3.67 -13.17
N MET A 92 4.52 4.75 -12.44
CA MET A 92 4.42 4.70 -10.98
C MET A 92 3.28 3.81 -10.50
N VAL A 93 2.12 3.89 -11.16
CA VAL A 93 0.97 3.00 -10.88
C VAL A 93 1.36 1.54 -11.09
N ALA A 94 1.98 1.21 -12.23
CA ALA A 94 2.38 -0.15 -12.53
C ALA A 94 3.38 -0.66 -11.47
N ALA A 95 4.43 0.10 -11.20
CA ALA A 95 5.48 -0.28 -10.26
C ALA A 95 4.96 -0.48 -8.83
N VAL A 96 4.09 0.39 -8.31
CA VAL A 96 3.58 0.22 -6.94
C VAL A 96 2.73 -1.05 -6.81
N ASN A 97 1.96 -1.39 -7.85
CA ASN A 97 1.09 -2.56 -7.88
C ASN A 97 1.84 -3.89 -8.10
N GLU A 98 3.13 -3.86 -8.45
CA GLU A 98 3.96 -5.08 -8.47
C GLU A 98 4.29 -5.59 -7.06
N PHE A 99 4.20 -4.73 -6.04
CA PHE A 99 4.59 -5.11 -4.67
C PHE A 99 3.61 -4.71 -3.56
N ALA A 100 2.58 -3.93 -3.86
CA ALA A 100 1.58 -3.52 -2.88
C ALA A 100 0.20 -3.41 -3.55
N ASP A 101 -0.85 -3.84 -2.84
CA ASP A 101 -2.21 -3.80 -3.35
C ASP A 101 -2.83 -2.41 -3.16
N TYR A 102 -2.69 -1.55 -4.17
CA TYR A 102 -3.30 -0.24 -4.24
C TYR A 102 -4.34 -0.17 -5.36
N HIS A 103 -5.53 0.32 -5.04
CA HIS A 103 -6.61 0.56 -6.00
C HIS A 103 -6.79 2.06 -6.24
N PHE A 104 -7.26 2.45 -7.42
CA PHE A 104 -7.58 3.83 -7.73
C PHE A 104 -8.77 4.33 -6.90
N THR A 105 -8.65 5.53 -6.37
CA THR A 105 -9.75 6.25 -5.69
C THR A 105 -10.24 7.45 -6.49
N ASN A 106 -9.39 7.99 -7.36
CA ASN A 106 -9.76 8.98 -8.36
C ASN A 106 -8.73 8.94 -9.51
N SER A 107 -9.21 8.99 -10.74
CA SER A 107 -8.41 9.07 -11.98
C SER A 107 -8.73 10.31 -12.83
N GLU A 108 -9.49 11.26 -12.31
CA GLU A 108 -9.78 12.52 -12.98
C GLU A 108 -8.56 13.45 -12.92
N GLY A 109 -7.96 13.71 -14.09
CA GLY A 109 -6.81 14.61 -14.25
C GLY A 109 -5.51 13.89 -14.60
N PRO A 110 -4.38 14.62 -14.65
CA PRO A 110 -3.08 14.02 -14.95
C PRO A 110 -2.52 13.20 -13.78
N ASP A 111 -3.06 13.38 -12.56
CA ASP A 111 -2.58 12.79 -11.32
C ASP A 111 -3.40 11.55 -10.93
N PHE A 112 -2.79 10.63 -10.19
CA PHE A 112 -3.48 9.42 -9.75
C PHE A 112 -3.55 9.36 -8.23
N ASN A 113 -4.76 9.12 -7.73
CA ASN A 113 -5.00 8.86 -6.33
C ASN A 113 -5.25 7.37 -6.14
N MET A 114 -4.55 6.77 -5.18
CA MET A 114 -4.64 5.35 -4.89
C MET A 114 -4.74 5.10 -3.39
N SER A 115 -5.40 4.02 -2.97
CA SER A 115 -5.43 3.57 -1.58
C SER A 115 -5.25 2.07 -1.44
N SER A 116 -4.76 1.67 -0.28
CA SER A 116 -4.56 0.28 0.10
C SER A 116 -5.30 0.04 1.42
N ASP A 117 -6.34 -0.80 1.38
CA ASP A 117 -7.15 -1.11 2.56
C ASP A 117 -6.41 -1.97 3.57
N SER A 118 -5.54 -2.87 3.12
CA SER A 118 -4.74 -3.76 3.95
C SER A 118 -3.72 -2.98 4.78
N THR A 119 -3.07 -1.99 4.16
CA THR A 119 -2.05 -1.17 4.83
C THR A 119 -2.60 0.12 5.43
N LYS A 120 -3.87 0.46 5.15
CA LYS A 120 -4.53 1.71 5.56
C LYS A 120 -3.73 2.94 5.16
N THR A 121 -3.28 2.95 3.91
CA THR A 121 -2.51 4.05 3.31
C THR A 121 -3.12 4.54 2.02
N SER A 122 -2.77 5.76 1.62
CA SER A 122 -3.12 6.34 0.33
C SER A 122 -1.95 7.09 -0.27
N LEU A 123 -1.88 7.10 -1.59
CA LEU A 123 -0.85 7.74 -2.40
C LEU A 123 -1.51 8.70 -3.39
N HIS A 124 -0.85 9.83 -3.58
CA HIS A 124 -1.07 10.77 -4.65
C HIS A 124 0.19 10.78 -5.52
N LEU A 125 0.06 10.25 -6.73
CA LEU A 125 1.11 10.12 -7.72
C LEU A 125 0.97 11.25 -8.73
N ASN A 126 2.04 12.00 -8.91
CA ASN A 126 2.05 13.15 -9.81
C ASN A 126 3.41 13.27 -10.50
N SER A 127 3.35 13.80 -11.71
CA SER A 127 4.51 14.25 -12.45
C SER A 127 4.16 15.60 -13.06
N VAL A 128 4.61 16.68 -12.42
CA VAL A 128 4.53 18.04 -12.96
C VAL A 128 5.91 18.53 -13.35
N GLY A 129 6.06 18.94 -14.62
CA GLY A 129 7.22 19.65 -15.13
C GLY A 129 8.55 18.89 -15.04
N GLU A 130 9.47 19.16 -15.96
CA GLU A 130 10.88 18.74 -15.86
C GLU A 130 11.16 17.25 -15.55
N ARG A 131 10.24 16.33 -15.90
CA ARG A 131 10.44 14.88 -15.77
C ARG A 131 10.64 14.44 -14.31
N ARG A 132 9.87 15.00 -13.37
CA ARG A 132 9.96 14.63 -11.95
C ARG A 132 8.85 13.66 -11.56
N TYR A 133 9.20 12.60 -10.85
CA TYR A 133 8.24 11.80 -10.07
C TYR A 133 7.99 12.50 -8.73
N SER A 134 6.73 12.68 -8.35
CA SER A 134 6.32 13.17 -7.02
C SER A 134 5.32 12.19 -6.42
N VAL A 135 5.67 11.66 -5.25
CA VAL A 135 4.83 10.73 -4.51
C VAL A 135 4.52 11.35 -3.16
N ARG A 136 3.25 11.63 -2.90
CA ARG A 136 2.77 12.08 -1.59
C ARG A 136 1.87 11.01 -0.99
N GLY A 137 2.20 10.59 0.20
CA GLY A 137 1.50 9.54 0.93
C GLY A 137 0.87 10.04 2.22
N LYS A 138 -0.21 9.39 2.64
CA LYS A 138 -0.79 9.55 3.98
C LYS A 138 -1.40 8.25 4.48
N THR A 139 -1.34 8.01 5.79
CA THR A 139 -2.12 6.95 6.43
C THR A 139 -3.58 7.38 6.55
N PHE A 140 -4.46 6.42 6.79
CA PHE A 140 -5.81 6.72 7.28
C PHE A 140 -5.71 7.27 8.71
N CYS A 141 -6.85 7.75 9.23
CA CYS A 141 -6.98 8.05 10.65
C CYS A 141 -7.08 6.72 11.39
N LEU A 142 -6.13 6.51 12.31
CA LEU A 142 -5.92 5.24 13.00
C LEU A 142 -5.55 5.52 14.46
N SER A 143 -5.64 4.49 15.31
CA SER A 143 -5.05 4.57 16.65
C SER A 143 -3.54 4.84 16.54
N PRO A 144 -2.95 5.67 17.42
CA PRO A 144 -1.53 6.05 17.29
C PRO A 144 -0.55 4.88 17.32
N SER A 145 -0.80 3.91 18.20
CA SER A 145 0.03 2.73 18.51
C SER A 145 -0.81 1.55 18.97
#